data_AF-A0A6I0BPT0-F1
#
_entry.id   AF-A0A6I0BPT0-F1
#
_cell.length_a   1.000
_cell.length_b   1.000
_cell.length_c   1.000
_cell.angle_alpha   90.00
_cell.angle_beta   90.00
_cell.angle_gamma   90.00
#
_symmetry.space_group_name_H-M   'P 1'
#
loop_
_entity.id
_entity.type
_entity.pdbx_description
1 polymer ?
#
loop_
_entity_poly.entity_id
_entity_poly.type
_entity_poly.pdbx_seq_one_letter_code
_entity_poly.pdbx_strand_id
1 'polypeptide(L)' 'MSDITFKSKRKVTDKDIAKMQELERQGMSVSKIAVEIGASRPTIVKYLKKAEESKVLI' A
#
# COMPACT_ATOMS: atom_id res chain seq x y z
N MET A 1 -1.67 20.67 6.18
CA MET A 1 -1.56 19.27 5.75
C MET A 1 -0.17 18.80 6.16
N SER A 2 -0.04 17.74 6.93
CA SER A 2 1.26 17.26 7.42
C SER A 2 2.08 16.68 6.27
N ASP A 3 3.19 17.34 5.92
CA ASP A 3 4.14 16.92 4.89
C ASP A 3 4.88 15.64 5.31
N ILE A 4 4.24 14.50 5.11
CA ILE A 4 4.90 13.21 5.24
C ILE A 4 5.77 13.02 3.99
N THR A 5 7.05 13.41 4.09
CA THR A 5 8.04 13.21 3.03
C THR A 5 8.41 11.73 2.96
N PHE A 6 7.69 10.96 2.15
CA PHE A 6 8.03 9.56 1.90
C PHE A 6 9.42 9.46 1.24
N LYS A 7 10.38 8.77 1.89
CA LYS A 7 11.73 8.60 1.34
C LYS A 7 11.67 7.89 -0.03
N SER A 8 12.18 8.53 -1.08
CA SER A 8 12.00 8.09 -2.48
C SER A 8 12.70 6.78 -2.88
N LYS A 9 13.47 6.15 -1.98
CA LYS A 9 14.26 4.94 -2.26
C LYS A 9 13.95 3.72 -1.38
N ARG A 10 12.89 3.73 -0.56
CA ARG A 10 12.53 2.53 0.21
C ARG A 10 12.02 1.43 -0.74
N LYS A 11 12.65 0.25 -0.71
CA LYS A 11 12.10 -0.94 -1.37
C LYS A 11 10.87 -1.41 -0.60
N VAL A 12 9.75 -1.55 -1.30
CA VAL A 12 8.55 -2.21 -0.75
C VAL A 12 8.85 -3.70 -0.67
N THR A 13 8.78 -4.27 0.53
CA THR A 13 9.00 -5.69 0.77
C THR A 13 7.70 -6.47 0.66
N ASP A 14 7.77 -7.80 0.49
CA ASP A 14 6.57 -8.64 0.44
C ASP A 14 5.72 -8.55 1.72
N LYS A 15 6.37 -8.33 2.86
CA LYS A 15 5.70 -8.05 4.14
C LYS A 15 4.90 -6.75 4.10
N ASP A 16 5.44 -5.70 3.48
CA ASP A 16 4.74 -4.44 3.31
C ASP A 16 3.51 -4.64 2.42
N ILE A 17 3.62 -5.42 1.33
CA ILE A 17 2.50 -5.72 0.42
C ILE A 17 1.39 -6.49 1.16
N ALA A 18 1.74 -7.52 1.93
CA ALA A 18 0.78 -8.27 2.73
C ALA A 18 0.06 -7.37 3.75
N LYS A 19 0.81 -6.47 4.41
CA LYS A 19 0.22 -5.50 5.36
C LYS A 19 -0.69 -4.49 4.66
N MET A 20 -0.33 -4.01 3.46
CA MET A 20 -1.20 -3.13 2.65
C MET A 20 -2.55 -3.78 2.34
N GLN A 21 -2.53 -5.04 1.87
CA GLN A 21 -3.75 -5.79 1.55
C GLN A 21 -4.61 -6.04 2.79
N GLU A 22 -3.98 -6.35 3.92
CA GLU A 22 -4.71 -6.62 5.16
C GLU A 22 -5.42 -5.37 5.66
N LEU A 23 -4.74 -4.22 5.68
CA LEU A 23 -5.34 -2.95 6.08
C LEU A 23 -6.47 -2.53 5.11
N GLU A 24 -6.31 -2.81 3.82
CA GLU A 24 -7.35 -2.53 2.83
C GLU A 24 -8.57 -3.45 3.01
N ARG A 25 -8.37 -4.74 3.28
CA ARG A 25 -9.46 -5.68 3.65
C ARG A 25 -10.20 -5.27 4.92
N GLN A 26 -9.51 -4.62 5.85
CA GLN A 26 -10.12 -4.04 7.06
C GLN A 26 -10.90 -2.74 6.78
N GLY A 27 -10.99 -2.29 5.53
CA GLY A 27 -11.69 -1.08 5.12
C GLY A 27 -10.91 0.21 5.38
N MET A 28 -9.60 0.12 5.62
CA MET A 28 -8.78 1.30 5.88
C MET A 28 -8.53 2.08 4.57
N SER A 29 -8.68 3.40 4.63
CA SER A 29 -8.40 4.26 3.47
C SER A 29 -6.93 4.20 3.03
N VAL A 30 -6.68 4.27 1.73
CA VAL A 30 -5.32 4.31 1.13
C VAL A 30 -4.41 5.38 1.77
N SER A 31 -4.98 6.53 2.15
CA SER A 31 -4.21 7.59 2.83
C SER A 31 -3.68 7.15 4.19
N LYS A 32 -4.49 6.45 4.99
CA LYS A 32 -4.04 5.90 6.29
C LYS A 32 -3.03 4.77 6.10
N ILE A 33 -3.24 3.90 5.12
CA ILE A 33 -2.30 2.82 4.77
C ILE A 33 -0.93 3.41 4.36
N ALA A 34 -0.93 4.48 3.58
CA ALA A 34 0.28 5.18 3.17
C ALA A 34 1.10 5.67 4.38
N VAL A 35 0.44 6.26 5.39
CA VAL A 35 1.08 6.69 6.64
C VAL A 35 1.61 5.50 7.43
N GLU A 36 0.79 4.46 7.61
CA GLU A 36 1.11 3.27 8.39
C GLU A 36 2.29 2.48 7.82
N ILE A 37 2.38 2.38 6.50
CA ILE A 37 3.45 1.67 5.80
C ILE A 37 4.67 2.59 5.58
N GLY A 38 4.47 3.90 5.59
CA GLY A 38 5.51 4.87 5.22
C GLY A 38 5.82 4.83 3.73
N ALA A 39 4.80 4.63 2.88
CA ALA A 39 4.92 4.61 1.42
C ALA A 39 3.91 5.56 0.78
N SER A 40 4.24 6.07 -0.41
CA SER A 40 3.37 7.03 -1.08
C SER A 40 2.04 6.40 -1.52
N ARG A 41 0.95 7.18 -1.52
CA ARG A 41 -0.36 6.74 -2.01
C ARG A 41 -0.33 6.04 -3.39
N PRO A 42 0.37 6.57 -4.43
CA PRO A 42 0.43 5.87 -5.72
C PRO A 42 1.16 4.52 -5.64
N THR A 43 2.15 4.38 -4.74
CA THR A 43 2.78 3.08 -4.46
C THR A 43 1.75 2.10 -3.92
N ILE A 44 0.96 2.50 -2.91
CA ILE A 44 -0.07 1.64 -2.32
C ILE A 44 -1.07 1.17 -3.39
N VAL A 45 -1.61 2.10 -4.19
CA VAL A 45 -2.58 1.78 -5.25
C VAL A 45 -1.99 0.80 -6.28
N LYS A 46 -0.72 0.99 -6.67
CA LYS A 46 -0.04 0.08 -7.61
C LYS A 46 0.00 -1.36 -7.09
N TYR A 47 0.33 -1.56 -5.81
CA TYR A 47 0.46 -2.89 -5.23
C TYR A 47 -0.91 -3.53 -4.93
N LEU A 48 -1.90 -2.73 -4.51
CA LEU A 48 -3.27 -3.22 -4.31
C LEU A 48 -3.89 -3.70 -5.62
N LYS A 49 -3.76 -2.92 -6.72
CA LYS A 49 -4.24 -3.34 -8.04
C LYS A 49 -3.58 -4.63 -8.53
N LYS A 50 -2.26 -4.71 -8.42
CA LYS A 50 -1.52 -5.92 -8.81
C LYS A 50 -1.96 -7.16 -8.02
N ALA A 51 -2.31 -6.99 -6.74
CA ALA A 51 -2.83 -8.06 -5.91
C ALA A 51 -4.24 -8.49 -6.30
N GLU A 52 -5.08 -7.53 -6.68
CA GLU A 52 -6.45 -7.78 -7.14
C GLU A 52 -6.46 -8.48 -8.50
N GLU A 53 -5.65 -8.03 -9.46
CA GLU A 53 -5.45 -8.70 -10.75
C GLU A 53 -4.98 -10.15 -10.58
N SER A 54 -4.14 -10.43 -9.57
CA SER A 54 -3.69 -11.79 -9.27
C SER A 54 -4.80 -12.68 -8.67
N LYS A 55 -5.85 -12.10 -8.07
CA LYS A 55 -7.01 -12.84 -7.53
C LYS A 55 -8.06 -13.16 -8.59
N VAL A 56 -8.08 -12.46 -9.72
CA VAL A 56 -9.09 -12.64 -10.79
C VAL A 56 -8.74 -13.80 -11.73
N LEU A 57 -7.53 -14.37 -11.63
CA LEU A 57 -7.05 -15.44 -12.52
C LEU A 57 -7.32 -16.88 -12.02
N ILE A 58 -8.17 -17.06 -11.01
CA ILE A 58 -8.55 -18.37 -10.43
C ILE A 58 -9.99 -18.75 -10.76
#